data_AF-A0A966D2E2-F1
#
_entry.id   AF-A0A966D2E2-F1
#
_cell.length_a   1.000
_cell.length_b   1.000
_cell.length_c   1.000
_cell.angle_alpha   90.00
_cell.angle_beta   90.00
_cell.angle_gamma   90.00
#
_symmetry.space_group_name_H-M   'P 1'
#
loop_
_entity.id
_entity.type
_entity.pdbx_description
1 polymer ?
#
loop_
_entity_poly.entity_id
_entity_poly.type
_entity_poly.pdbx_seq_one_letter_code
_entity_poly.pdbx_strand_id
1 'polypeptide(L)'
;MNQTTSRLALLMQLLGVTGRELGIALHVDHSLVSKWKNNHRPIPVRSGMLSRIADYLIMVDTKNGHQVIQSLLVPPDFGSDPLPVNDLHGLLTQWLRDPAQAGRQLPGNSEQYWLDRDHYVCPVEIFQGESGRRQAVLQIFQTLLR
;
A
#
# COMPACT_ATOMS: atom_id res chain seq x y z
N MET A 1 20.80 2.59 9.23
CA MET A 1 19.74 3.34 9.96
C MET A 1 18.41 2.72 9.54
N ASN A 2 17.75 1.99 10.45
CA ASN A 2 16.52 1.24 10.18
C ASN A 2 15.35 2.23 10.05
N GLN A 3 14.92 2.55 8.84
CA GLN A 3 13.68 3.29 8.62
C GLN A 3 12.57 2.31 8.27
N THR A 4 11.60 2.18 9.17
CA THR A 4 10.35 1.48 8.91
C THR A 4 9.63 2.25 7.80
N THR A 5 9.73 1.75 6.57
CA THR A 5 9.30 2.48 5.37
C THR A 5 7.85 2.07 5.06
N SER A 6 6.90 3.02 5.14
CA SER A 6 5.49 2.72 4.85
C SER A 6 5.29 2.27 3.40
N ARG A 7 4.18 1.58 3.12
CA ARG A 7 3.74 1.26 1.74
C ARG A 7 3.64 2.50 0.86
N LEU A 8 3.20 3.63 1.43
CA LEU A 8 3.19 4.92 0.76
C LEU A 8 4.61 5.40 0.41
N ALA A 9 5.55 5.27 1.33
CA ALA A 9 6.93 5.67 1.12
C ALA A 9 7.59 4.85 -0.02
N LEU A 10 7.30 3.55 -0.09
CA LEU A 10 7.74 2.68 -1.18
C LEU A 10 7.24 3.19 -2.54
N LEU A 11 5.93 3.44 -2.67
CA LEU A 11 5.36 3.93 -3.92
C LEU A 11 5.89 5.32 -4.30
N MET A 12 6.03 6.22 -3.32
CA MET A 12 6.61 7.53 -3.56
C MET A 12 8.04 7.44 -4.10
N GLN A 13 8.85 6.51 -3.57
CA GLN A 13 10.20 6.27 -4.06
C GLN A 13 10.20 5.70 -5.48
N LEU A 14 9.38 4.68 -5.76
CA LEU A 14 9.30 4.05 -7.08
C LEU A 14 8.79 5.01 -8.17
N LEU A 15 7.85 5.88 -7.82
CA LEU A 15 7.24 6.85 -8.75
C LEU A 15 8.00 8.19 -8.80
N GLY A 16 9.07 8.35 -8.01
CA GLY A 16 9.82 9.61 -7.93
C GLY A 16 9.02 10.78 -7.33
N VAL A 17 7.98 10.49 -6.55
CA VAL A 17 7.10 11.49 -5.92
C VAL A 17 7.70 11.97 -4.62
N THR A 18 7.84 13.29 -4.48
CA THR A 18 8.26 13.93 -3.23
C THR A 18 7.07 14.17 -2.29
N GLY A 19 7.35 14.26 -0.99
CA GLY A 19 6.32 14.59 0.00
C GLY A 19 5.70 15.98 -0.19
N ARG A 20 6.45 16.89 -0.82
CA ARG A 20 5.97 18.23 -1.16
C ARG A 20 4.94 18.18 -2.29
N GLU A 21 5.22 17.43 -3.36
CA GLU A 21 4.30 17.27 -4.48
C GLU A 21 3.01 16.59 -4.05
N LEU A 22 3.11 15.51 -3.26
CA LEU A 22 1.93 14.83 -2.71
C LEU A 22 1.13 15.75 -1.78
N GLY A 23 1.80 16.55 -0.94
CA GLY A 23 1.14 17.53 -0.08
C GLY A 23 0.35 18.58 -0.85
N ILE A 24 0.95 19.13 -1.91
CA ILE A 24 0.29 20.09 -2.81
C ILE A 24 -0.94 19.45 -3.48
N ALA A 25 -0.79 18.25 -4.04
CA ALA A 25 -1.87 17.57 -4.76
C ALA A 25 -3.06 17.21 -3.85
N LEU A 26 -2.80 16.88 -2.59
CA LEU A 26 -3.84 16.53 -1.62
C LEU A 26 -4.39 17.73 -0.85
N HIS A 27 -3.81 18.92 -1.03
CA HIS A 27 -4.06 20.11 -0.20
C HIS A 27 -3.85 19.83 1.29
N VAL A 28 -2.74 19.18 1.63
CA VAL A 28 -2.33 18.90 3.01
C VAL A 28 -0.90 19.38 3.25
N ASP A 29 -0.58 19.64 4.51
CA ASP A 29 0.77 20.04 4.89
C ASP A 29 1.80 18.93 4.61
N HIS A 30 2.96 19.28 4.05
CA HIS A 30 4.05 18.34 3.77
C HIS A 30 4.50 17.56 5.02
N SER A 31 4.39 18.16 6.21
CA SER A 31 4.69 17.50 7.49
C SER A 31 3.70 16.38 7.80
N LEU A 32 2.45 16.48 7.34
CA LEU A 32 1.47 15.41 7.45
C LEU A 32 1.86 14.23 6.55
N VAL A 33 2.27 14.53 5.31
CA VAL A 33 2.78 13.51 4.38
C VAL A 33 4.02 12.83 4.95
N SER A 34 4.94 13.58 5.54
CA SER A 34 6.13 13.02 6.21
C SER A 34 5.75 12.06 7.34
N LYS A 35 4.73 12.41 8.13
CA LYS A 35 4.19 11.53 9.19
C LYS A 35 3.56 10.26 8.63
N TRP A 36 2.87 10.32 7.50
CA TRP A 36 2.35 9.13 6.80
C TRP A 36 3.49 8.26 6.27
N LYS A 37 4.46 8.89 5.59
CA LYS A 37 5.62 8.22 5.00
C LYS A 37 6.40 7.38 6.01
N ASN A 38 6.61 7.93 7.21
CA ASN A 38 7.39 7.28 8.27
C ASN A 38 6.53 6.44 9.24
N ASN A 39 5.26 6.19 8.92
CA ASN A 39 4.31 5.50 9.82
C ASN A 39 4.12 6.17 11.20
N HIS A 40 4.52 7.42 11.39
CA HIS A 40 4.28 8.17 12.63
C HIS A 40 2.79 8.53 12.81
N ARG A 41 2.02 8.56 11.72
CA ARG A 41 0.57 8.76 11.75
C ARG A 41 -0.12 7.89 10.71
N PRO A 42 -1.26 7.27 11.02
CA PRO A 42 -2.10 6.60 10.02
C PRO A 42 -2.71 7.57 9.03
N ILE A 43 -2.85 7.08 7.80
CA ILE A 43 -3.70 7.74 6.80
C ILE A 43 -5.15 7.49 7.22
N PRO A 44 -5.97 8.54 7.39
CA PRO A 44 -7.35 8.37 7.80
C PRO A 44 -8.16 7.63 6.72
N VAL A 45 -8.67 6.45 7.08
CA VAL A 45 -9.46 5.58 6.18
C VAL A 45 -10.82 6.21 5.85
N ARG A 46 -11.46 6.84 6.83
CA ARG A 46 -12.85 7.34 6.71
C ARG A 46 -12.97 8.64 5.89
N SER A 47 -11.89 9.34 5.62
CA SER A 47 -11.94 10.67 4.98
C SER A 47 -11.71 10.63 3.47
N GLY A 48 -11.73 9.45 2.84
CA GLY A 48 -11.39 9.29 1.42
C GLY A 48 -9.93 9.65 1.09
N MET A 49 -9.07 9.86 2.10
CA MET A 49 -7.69 10.30 1.87
C MET A 49 -6.87 9.23 1.15
N LEU A 50 -7.10 7.95 1.48
CA LEU A 50 -6.48 6.82 0.78
C LEU A 50 -6.87 6.80 -0.71
N SER A 51 -8.15 7.04 -1.03
CA SER A 51 -8.61 7.13 -2.42
C SER A 51 -7.89 8.25 -3.15
N ARG A 52 -7.83 9.45 -2.56
CA ARG A 52 -7.16 10.61 -3.18
C ARG A 52 -5.66 10.39 -3.38
N ILE A 53 -5.02 9.67 -2.46
CA ILE A 53 -3.62 9.25 -2.62
C ILE A 53 -3.50 8.26 -3.78
N ALA A 54 -4.37 7.25 -3.86
CA ALA A 54 -4.37 6.28 -4.95
C ALA A 54 -4.60 6.94 -6.31
N ASP A 55 -5.57 7.86 -6.41
CA ASP A 55 -5.86 8.66 -7.61
C ASP A 55 -4.60 9.40 -8.08
N TYR A 56 -3.92 10.08 -7.16
CA TYR A 56 -2.71 10.83 -7.47
C TYR A 56 -1.57 9.93 -7.95
N LEU A 57 -1.32 8.81 -7.26
CA LEU A 57 -0.23 7.90 -7.62
C LEU A 57 -0.47 7.23 -8.97
N ILE A 58 -1.71 6.83 -9.28
CA ILE A 58 -2.08 6.28 -10.59
C ILE A 58 -1.93 7.33 -11.68
N MET A 59 -2.34 8.57 -11.43
CA MET A 59 -2.13 9.68 -12.37
C MET A 59 -0.63 9.90 -12.65
N VAL A 60 0.24 9.82 -11.63
CA VAL A 60 1.69 9.96 -11.82
C VAL A 60 2.28 8.78 -12.60
N ASP A 61 1.90 7.54 -12.25
CA ASP A 61 2.38 6.32 -12.92
C ASP A 61 2.02 6.34 -14.41
N THR A 62 0.74 6.61 -14.71
CA THR A 62 0.24 6.73 -16.09
C THR A 62 0.89 7.88 -16.86
N LYS A 63 1.08 9.05 -16.25
CA LYS A 63 1.76 10.19 -16.90
C LYS A 63 3.21 9.90 -17.24
N ASN A 64 3.91 9.16 -16.37
CA ASN A 64 5.29 8.78 -16.58
C ASN A 64 5.43 7.62 -17.59
N GLY A 65 4.33 7.04 -18.07
CA GLY A 65 4.32 5.87 -18.95
C GLY A 65 4.85 4.62 -18.25
N HIS A 66 4.95 4.66 -16.92
CA HIS A 66 5.39 3.57 -16.09
C HIS A 66 4.16 2.75 -15.69
N GLN A 67 4.29 1.42 -15.73
CA GLN A 67 3.27 0.49 -15.23
C GLN A 67 3.70 -0.05 -13.86
N VAL A 68 4.30 0.80 -13.02
CA VAL A 68 4.93 0.37 -11.78
C VAL A 68 3.87 -0.15 -10.82
N ILE A 69 2.74 0.55 -10.67
CA ILE A 69 1.66 0.14 -9.77
C ILE A 69 1.05 -1.17 -10.26
N GLN A 70 0.85 -1.31 -11.57
CA GLN A 70 0.39 -2.55 -12.21
C GLN A 70 1.32 -3.72 -11.88
N SER A 71 2.63 -3.56 -12.12
CA SER A 71 3.63 -4.60 -11.88
C SER A 71 3.81 -4.94 -10.40
N LEU A 72 3.53 -3.99 -9.50
CA LEU A 72 3.63 -4.19 -8.05
C LEU A 72 2.42 -4.95 -7.50
N LEU A 73 1.21 -4.66 -8.01
CA LEU A 73 -0.04 -5.20 -7.46
C LEU A 73 -0.54 -6.45 -8.18
N VAL A 74 -0.13 -6.66 -9.44
CA VAL A 74 -0.55 -7.80 -10.25
C VAL A 74 0.61 -8.77 -10.39
N PRO A 75 0.47 -10.03 -9.91
CA PRO A 75 1.48 -11.05 -10.14
C PRO A 75 1.69 -11.28 -11.64
N PRO A 76 2.92 -11.56 -12.09
CA PRO A 76 3.21 -11.81 -13.51
C PRO A 76 2.46 -13.03 -14.07
N ASP A 77 2.00 -13.94 -13.20
CA ASP A 77 1.23 -15.13 -13.58
C ASP A 77 -0.28 -14.83 -13.77
N PHE A 78 -0.74 -13.64 -13.40
CA PHE A 78 -2.15 -13.28 -13.38
C PHE A 78 -2.62 -12.65 -14.70
N GLY A 79 -2.59 -13.44 -15.77
CA GLY A 79 -3.06 -13.02 -17.09
C GLY A 79 -2.22 -11.92 -17.73
N SER A 80 -2.20 -11.87 -19.07
CA SER A 80 -1.39 -10.90 -19.81
C SER A 80 -2.04 -9.52 -19.93
N ASP A 81 -3.32 -9.41 -19.54
CA ASP A 81 -4.10 -8.21 -19.75
C ASP A 81 -4.01 -7.26 -18.54
N PRO A 82 -3.69 -5.96 -18.77
CA PRO A 82 -3.67 -4.98 -17.70
C PRO A 82 -5.06 -4.81 -17.10
N LEU A 83 -5.13 -4.85 -15.76
CA LEU A 83 -6.31 -4.49 -15.00
C LEU A 83 -6.85 -3.10 -15.39
N PRO A 84 -8.18 -2.93 -15.47
CA PRO A 84 -8.82 -1.64 -15.60
C PRO A 84 -8.39 -0.67 -14.48
N VAL A 85 -8.34 0.63 -14.80
CA VAL A 85 -7.91 1.68 -13.86
C VAL A 85 -8.74 1.69 -12.57
N ASN A 86 -10.04 1.40 -12.65
CA ASN A 86 -10.92 1.35 -11.48
C ASN A 86 -10.57 0.18 -10.54
N ASP A 87 -10.21 -0.97 -11.10
CA ASP A 87 -9.84 -2.15 -10.33
C ASP A 87 -8.45 -1.97 -9.71
N LEU A 88 -7.53 -1.37 -10.48
CA LEU A 88 -6.21 -0.98 -9.98
C LEU A 88 -6.31 0.05 -8.84
N HIS A 89 -7.24 1.01 -8.94
CA HIS A 89 -7.51 1.99 -7.89
C HIS A 89 -8.02 1.34 -6.61
N GLY A 90 -9.00 0.43 -6.72
CA GLY A 90 -9.53 -0.29 -5.58
C GLY A 90 -8.45 -1.12 -4.88
N LEU A 91 -7.67 -1.87 -5.66
CA LEU A 91 -6.54 -2.66 -5.16
C LEU A 91 -5.47 -1.78 -4.51
N LEU A 92 -5.11 -0.67 -5.13
CA LEU A 92 -4.12 0.26 -4.59
C LEU A 92 -4.61 0.90 -3.29
N THR A 93 -5.86 1.32 -3.24
CA THR A 93 -6.49 1.89 -2.04
C THR A 93 -6.49 0.88 -0.90
N GLN A 94 -6.82 -0.38 -1.19
CA GLN A 94 -6.77 -1.48 -0.22
C GLN A 94 -5.33 -1.80 0.19
N TRP A 95 -4.39 -1.79 -0.74
CA TRP A 95 -2.99 -2.07 -0.47
C TRP A 95 -2.35 -0.96 0.39
N LEU A 96 -2.70 0.31 0.15
CA LEU A 96 -2.30 1.45 0.99
C LEU A 96 -2.93 1.42 2.38
N ARG A 97 -4.04 0.69 2.56
CA ARG A 97 -4.68 0.42 3.87
C ARG A 97 -3.81 -0.58 4.64
N ASP A 98 -2.69 -0.09 5.15
CA ASP A 98 -1.71 -0.88 5.90
C ASP A 98 -2.35 -1.48 7.18
N PRO A 99 -2.34 -2.82 7.37
CA PRO A 99 -2.81 -3.43 8.62
C PRO A 99 -1.97 -3.06 9.83
N ALA A 100 -0.70 -2.63 9.67
CA ALA A 100 0.14 -2.15 10.77
C ALA A 100 -0.42 -0.89 11.44
N GLN A 101 -1.31 -0.18 10.74
CA GLN A 101 -1.91 1.08 11.17
C GLN A 101 -3.32 0.90 11.77
N ALA A 102 -3.93 -0.29 11.66
CA ALA A 102 -5.30 -0.57 12.11
C ALA A 102 -5.42 -0.97 13.60
N GLY A 103 -4.29 -1.03 14.32
CA GLY A 103 -4.25 -1.17 15.77
C GLY A 103 -3.95 -2.59 16.25
N ARG A 104 -2.69 -2.81 16.62
CA ARG A 104 -2.26 -3.55 17.82
C ARG A 104 -0.74 -3.60 17.82
N GLN A 105 -0.13 -3.23 18.94
CA GLN A 105 1.09 -3.90 19.37
C GLN A 105 0.80 -5.40 19.32
N LEU A 106 1.36 -6.11 18.33
CA LEU A 106 1.50 -7.55 18.39
C LEU A 106 2.58 -7.82 19.45
N PRO A 107 2.28 -8.58 20.51
CA PRO A 107 3.29 -8.96 21.48
C PRO A 107 4.19 -10.01 20.82
N GLY A 108 5.47 -9.67 20.66
CA GLY A 108 6.52 -10.62 20.27
C GLY A 108 6.74 -10.73 18.76
N ASN A 109 7.98 -10.44 18.36
CA ASN A 109 8.61 -10.72 17.07
C ASN A 109 8.11 -9.90 15.87
N SER A 110 8.58 -8.65 15.84
CA SER A 110 8.57 -7.79 14.67
C SER A 110 9.47 -8.34 13.55
N GLU A 111 8.95 -9.23 12.71
CA GLU A 111 9.54 -9.47 11.39
C GLU A 111 9.18 -8.29 10.49
N GLN A 112 10.06 -7.28 10.52
CA GLN A 112 9.90 -6.01 9.82
C GLN A 112 9.96 -6.22 8.31
N TYR A 113 9.25 -5.36 7.57
CA TYR A 113 9.45 -5.20 6.14
C TYR A 113 10.86 -4.62 5.89
N TRP A 114 11.63 -5.18 4.95
CA TRP A 114 12.97 -4.70 4.59
C TRP A 114 13.05 -4.37 3.10
N LEU A 115 13.77 -3.29 2.78
CA LEU A 115 14.01 -2.85 1.41
C LEU A 115 15.47 -2.42 1.24
N ASP A 116 16.14 -3.03 0.28
CA ASP A 116 17.39 -2.57 -0.34
C ASP A 116 17.14 -2.35 -1.84
N ARG A 117 18.05 -1.71 -2.56
CA ARG A 117 17.94 -1.37 -3.99
C ARG A 117 17.55 -2.56 -4.86
N ASP A 118 17.96 -3.76 -4.47
CA ASP A 118 17.77 -5.01 -5.21
C ASP A 118 16.88 -6.04 -4.49
N HIS A 119 16.39 -5.76 -3.27
CA HIS A 119 15.70 -6.76 -2.44
C HIS A 119 14.51 -6.18 -1.67
N TYR A 120 13.39 -6.90 -1.67
CA TYR A 120 12.20 -6.61 -0.88
C TYR A 120 11.81 -7.82 -0.02
N VAL A 121 11.61 -7.60 1.27
CA VAL A 121 11.14 -8.61 2.23
C VAL A 121 9.84 -8.13 2.84
N CYS A 122 8.80 -8.96 2.78
CA CYS A 122 7.54 -8.73 3.46
C CYS A 122 7.08 -9.99 4.22
N PRO A 123 6.48 -9.82 5.41
CA PRO A 123 5.81 -10.92 6.09
C PRO A 123 4.56 -11.32 5.30
N VAL A 124 4.51 -12.58 4.89
CA VAL A 124 3.34 -13.19 4.25
C VAL A 124 2.76 -14.24 5.20
N GLU A 125 1.44 -14.23 5.35
CA GLU A 125 0.71 -15.27 6.07
C GLU A 125 0.13 -16.26 5.04
N ILE A 126 0.58 -17.51 5.10
CA ILE A 126 0.17 -18.55 4.15
C ILE A 126 -0.82 -19.50 4.84
N PHE A 127 -2.04 -19.55 4.33
CA PHE A 127 -3.08 -20.46 4.80
C PHE A 127 -3.09 -21.74 3.97
N GLN A 128 -2.97 -22.90 4.63
CA GLN A 128 -2.95 -24.21 3.97
C GLN A 128 -4.12 -25.11 4.38
N GLY A 129 -4.56 -25.96 3.46
CA GLY A 129 -5.66 -26.90 3.67
C GLY A 129 -7.05 -26.25 3.66
N GLU A 130 -8.09 -27.07 3.77
CA GLU A 130 -9.50 -26.63 3.75
C GLU A 130 -9.82 -25.67 4.90
N SER A 131 -9.32 -25.95 6.10
CA SER A 131 -9.47 -25.05 7.26
C SER A 131 -8.80 -23.70 7.02
N GLY A 132 -7.60 -23.70 6.44
CA GLY A 132 -6.86 -22.49 6.09
C GLY A 132 -7.58 -21.67 5.02
N ARG A 133 -8.09 -22.32 3.97
CA ARG A 133 -8.90 -21.66 2.92
C ARG A 133 -10.11 -20.96 3.52
N ARG A 134 -10.84 -21.64 4.42
CA ARG A 134 -11.99 -21.04 5.10
C ARG A 134 -11.59 -19.83 5.94
N GLN A 135 -10.45 -19.89 6.63
CA GLN A 135 -9.92 -18.77 7.42
C GLN A 135 -9.53 -17.57 6.54
N ALA A 136 -8.85 -17.82 5.42
CA ALA A 136 -8.48 -16.78 4.46
C ALA A 136 -9.72 -16.08 3.91
N VAL A 137 -10.74 -16.85 3.50
CA VAL A 137 -12.01 -16.31 3.01
C VAL A 137 -12.72 -15.47 4.09
N LEU A 138 -12.75 -15.93 5.34
CA LEU A 138 -13.34 -15.18 6.44
C LEU A 138 -12.57 -13.88 6.73
N GLN A 139 -11.24 -13.90 6.70
CA GLN A 139 -10.42 -12.70 6.84
C GLN A 139 -10.70 -11.69 5.73
N ILE A 140 -10.83 -12.15 4.48
CA ILE A 140 -11.20 -11.32 3.33
C ILE A 140 -12.59 -10.69 3.56
N PHE A 141 -13.60 -11.48 3.95
CA PHE A 141 -14.93 -10.93 4.21
C PHE A 141 -14.94 -9.92 5.36
N GLN A 142 -14.19 -10.16 6.42
CA GLN A 142 -14.06 -9.23 7.55
C GLN A 142 -13.35 -7.93 7.15
N THR A 143 -12.49 -7.97 6.13
CA THR A 143 -11.84 -6.75 5.60
C THR A 143 -12.72 -6.00 4.61
N LEU A 144 -13.59 -6.69 3.85
CA LEU A 144 -14.46 -6.09 2.84
C LEU A 144 -15.77 -5.50 3.40
N LEU A 145 -16.34 -6.07 4.48
CA LEU A 145 -17.65 -5.68 5.03
C LEU A 145 -17.57 -4.65 6.18
N ARG A 146 -16.49 -3.85 6.25
CA ARG A 146 -16.21 -2.93 7.37
C ARG A 146 -15.75 -1.54 6.95
#